data_AF-A0A5S9EDH7-F1
#
_entry.id   AF-A0A5S9EDH7-F1
#
_cell.length_a   1.000
_cell.length_b   1.000
_cell.length_c   1.000
_cell.angle_alpha   90.00
_cell.angle_beta   90.00
_cell.angle_gamma   90.00
#
_symmetry.space_group_name_H-M   'P 1'
#
loop_
_entity.id
_entity.type
_entity.pdbx_description
1 polymer ?
#
loop_
_entity_poly.entity_id
_entity_poly.type
_entity_poly.pdbx_seq_one_letter_code
_entity_poly.pdbx_strand_id
1 'polypeptide(L)'
;NLLNQRVEIKKSDLVNYNPIAEKHVNGTMSLAELSAAALQYSDNVAMNKLIAHVGGPASVTAFARQLGDETFRLDRTEPTLNTAIPGDPRDTTSPRAMAQTLRNLTLGKALGDSQRA
;
A
#
# COMPACT_ATOMS: atom_id res chain seq x y z
N ASN A 1 10.95 -15.32 -8.11
CA ASN A 1 9.55 -14.85 -8.04
C ASN A 1 9.49 -13.71 -7.03
N LEU A 2 9.08 -12.51 -7.45
CA LEU A 2 9.03 -11.30 -6.61
C LEU A 2 8.25 -11.53 -5.32
N LEU A 3 7.07 -12.13 -5.42
CA LEU A 3 6.15 -12.31 -4.29
C LEU A 3 6.72 -13.18 -3.14
N ASN A 4 7.73 -14.01 -3.42
CA ASN A 4 8.40 -14.85 -2.42
C ASN A 4 9.57 -14.16 -1.72
N GLN A 5 9.94 -12.94 -2.14
CA GLN A 5 10.99 -12.17 -1.45
C GLN A 5 10.55 -11.86 -0.03
N ARG A 6 11.48 -12.01 0.92
CA ARG A 6 11.23 -11.86 2.36
C ARG A 6 11.72 -10.52 2.86
N VAL A 7 10.90 -9.92 3.73
CA VAL A 7 11.16 -8.64 4.38
C VAL A 7 11.16 -8.87 5.89
N GLU A 8 12.19 -8.36 6.56
CA GLU A 8 12.33 -8.43 8.00
C GLU A 8 11.28 -7.56 8.71
N ILE A 9 10.70 -8.11 9.78
CA ILE A 9 9.77 -7.40 10.66
C ILE A 9 10.44 -7.18 12.02
N LYS A 10 10.74 -5.93 12.32
CA LYS A 10 11.39 -5.49 13.55
C LYS A 10 10.35 -4.93 14.52
N LYS A 11 10.67 -4.99 15.81
CA LYS A 11 9.86 -4.34 16.85
C LYS A 11 9.73 -2.83 16.60
N SER A 12 10.75 -2.20 16.02
CA SER A 12 10.76 -0.77 15.66
C SER A 12 9.86 -0.42 14.48
N ASP A 13 9.36 -1.41 13.73
CA ASP A 13 8.44 -1.16 12.62
C ASP A 13 7.00 -0.99 13.09
N LEU A 14 6.67 -1.49 14.29
CA LEU A 14 5.31 -1.50 14.81
C LEU A 14 4.79 -0.07 14.99
N VAL A 15 3.59 0.16 14.47
CA VAL A 15 2.83 1.41 14.68
C VAL A 15 1.52 1.12 15.42
N ASN A 16 0.47 1.92 15.23
CA ASN A 16 -0.79 1.85 15.98
C ASN A 16 -1.68 0.62 15.69
N TYR A 17 -1.57 -0.06 14.55
CA TYR A 17 -2.45 -1.19 14.19
C TYR A 17 -1.79 -2.20 13.23
N ASN A 18 -1.38 -3.38 13.73
CA ASN A 18 -0.58 -4.35 12.97
C ASN A 18 -0.95 -5.82 13.30
N PRO A 19 -2.23 -6.22 13.17
CA PRO A 19 -2.74 -7.49 13.71
C PRO A 19 -2.13 -8.76 13.10
N ILE A 20 -1.43 -8.63 11.96
CA ILE A 20 -0.71 -9.73 11.32
C ILE A 20 0.77 -9.58 11.59
N ALA A 21 1.37 -8.44 11.22
CA ALA A 21 2.82 -8.27 11.27
C ALA A 21 3.40 -8.35 12.69
N GLU A 22 2.65 -7.97 13.73
CA GLU A 22 3.12 -8.07 15.12
C GLU A 22 3.44 -9.52 15.55
N LYS A 23 2.81 -10.51 14.91
CA LYS A 23 3.05 -11.94 15.16
C LYS A 23 4.36 -12.45 14.53
N HIS A 24 4.99 -11.64 13.68
CA HIS A 24 6.19 -11.98 12.93
C HIS A 24 7.41 -11.15 13.34
N VAL A 25 7.34 -10.40 14.45
CA VAL A 25 8.46 -9.61 14.98
C VAL A 25 9.69 -10.49 15.23
N ASN A 26 10.87 -9.98 14.85
CA ASN A 26 12.15 -10.70 14.80
C ASN A 26 12.19 -11.85 13.79
N GLY A 27 11.21 -11.91 12.90
CA GLY A 27 11.13 -12.85 11.79
C GLY A 27 11.00 -12.12 10.45
N THR A 28 10.37 -12.78 9.50
CA THR A 28 10.13 -12.22 8.16
C THR A 28 8.71 -12.52 7.69
N MET A 29 8.25 -11.70 6.76
CA MET A 29 7.08 -11.96 5.93
C MET A 29 7.49 -11.83 4.46
N SER A 30 6.90 -12.65 3.60
CA SER A 30 7.02 -12.50 2.14
C SER A 30 6.22 -11.29 1.65
N LEU A 31 6.55 -10.78 0.46
CA LEU A 31 5.76 -9.72 -0.16
C LEU A 31 4.29 -10.14 -0.39
N ALA A 32 4.03 -11.41 -0.71
CA ALA A 32 2.66 -11.94 -0.78
C ALA A 32 1.92 -11.83 0.57
N GLU A 33 2.54 -12.25 1.67
CA GLU A 33 1.95 -12.18 3.01
C GLU A 33 1.71 -10.72 3.44
N LEU A 34 2.66 -9.82 3.13
CA LEU A 34 2.50 -8.38 3.40
C LEU A 34 1.36 -7.78 2.58
N SER A 35 1.26 -8.10 1.29
CA SER A 35 0.15 -7.63 0.44
C SER A 35 -1.20 -8.12 0.95
N ALA A 36 -1.29 -9.39 1.37
CA ALA A 36 -2.51 -9.93 1.97
C ALA A 36 -2.85 -9.23 3.30
N ALA A 37 -1.87 -9.04 4.18
CA ALA A 37 -2.06 -8.37 5.47
C ALA A 37 -2.53 -6.91 5.32
N ALA A 38 -1.88 -6.16 4.42
CA ALA A 38 -2.27 -4.77 4.15
C ALA A 38 -3.68 -4.67 3.57
N LEU A 39 -4.04 -5.54 2.62
CA LEU A 39 -5.35 -5.45 1.94
C LEU A 39 -6.51 -6.00 2.80
N GLN A 40 -6.32 -7.14 3.45
CA GLN A 40 -7.41 -7.87 4.14
C GLN A 40 -7.60 -7.42 5.59
N TYR A 41 -6.53 -6.93 6.22
CA TYR A 41 -6.53 -6.54 7.63
C TYR A 41 -6.11 -5.10 7.85
N SER A 42 -5.89 -4.30 6.80
CA SER A 42 -5.40 -2.92 6.93
C SER A 42 -4.16 -2.80 7.83
N ASP A 43 -3.27 -3.79 7.79
CA ASP A 43 -2.08 -3.84 8.67
C ASP A 43 -1.06 -2.76 8.29
N ASN A 44 -0.78 -1.85 9.22
CA ASN A 44 -0.02 -0.65 8.95
C ASN A 44 1.48 -0.90 8.76
N VAL A 45 2.08 -1.85 9.50
CA VAL A 45 3.45 -2.30 9.25
C VAL A 45 3.54 -2.89 7.84
N ALA A 46 2.59 -3.75 7.47
CA ALA A 46 2.60 -4.34 6.15
C ALA A 46 2.52 -3.28 5.04
N MET A 47 1.65 -2.28 5.20
CA MET A 47 1.53 -1.16 4.27
C MET A 47 2.84 -0.36 4.17
N ASN A 48 3.45 0.00 5.31
CA ASN A 48 4.71 0.75 5.34
C ASN A 48 5.87 -0.04 4.70
N LYS A 49 5.96 -1.36 4.94
CA LYS A 49 6.98 -2.21 4.31
C LYS A 49 6.81 -2.27 2.79
N LEU A 50 5.59 -2.40 2.30
CA LEU A 50 5.29 -2.41 0.86
C LEU A 50 5.61 -1.06 0.22
N ILE A 51 5.18 0.05 0.83
CA ILE A 51 5.48 1.40 0.36
C ILE A 51 7.00 1.62 0.29
N ALA A 52 7.74 1.23 1.33
CA ALA A 52 9.20 1.34 1.33
C ALA A 52 9.84 0.47 0.22
N HIS A 53 9.34 -0.75 0.03
CA HIS A 53 9.84 -1.67 -1.00
C HIS A 53 9.68 -1.11 -2.42
N VAL A 54 8.57 -0.43 -2.72
CA VAL A 54 8.33 0.18 -4.03
C VAL A 54 8.97 1.57 -4.20
N GLY A 55 9.72 2.06 -3.21
CA GLY A 55 10.44 3.33 -3.29
C GLY A 55 9.71 4.53 -2.70
N GLY A 56 8.80 4.33 -1.76
CA GLY A 56 8.14 5.38 -0.98
C GLY A 56 6.83 5.93 -1.57
N PRO A 57 6.16 6.86 -0.85
CA PRO A 57 4.85 7.40 -1.24
C PRO A 57 4.79 8.00 -2.66
N ALA A 58 5.86 8.68 -3.07
CA ALA A 58 5.97 9.26 -4.42
C ALA A 58 5.89 8.19 -5.52
N SER A 59 6.44 7.00 -5.29
CA SER A 59 6.41 5.89 -6.25
C SER A 59 5.01 5.28 -6.36
N VAL A 60 4.25 5.24 -5.27
CA VAL A 60 2.83 4.85 -5.28
C VAL A 60 1.99 5.85 -6.08
N THR A 61 2.23 7.15 -5.87
CA THR A 61 1.59 8.21 -6.65
C THR A 61 1.96 8.12 -8.12
N ALA A 62 3.23 7.87 -8.45
CA ALA A 62 3.69 7.69 -9.82
C ALA A 62 3.03 6.48 -10.51
N PHE A 63 2.84 5.37 -9.78
CA PHE A 63 2.09 4.22 -10.29
C PHE A 63 0.64 4.60 -10.62
N ALA A 64 -0.06 5.32 -9.73
CA ALA A 64 -1.41 5.81 -10.02
C ALA A 64 -1.45 6.69 -11.29
N ARG A 65 -0.45 7.55 -11.49
CA ARG A 65 -0.32 8.37 -12.72
C ARG A 65 -0.12 7.52 -13.97
N GLN A 66 0.62 6.41 -13.91
CA GLN A 66 0.75 5.47 -15.02
C GLN A 66 -0.58 4.79 -15.41
N LEU A 67 -1.52 4.70 -14.47
CA LEU A 67 -2.88 4.20 -14.70
C LEU A 67 -3.86 5.27 -15.21
N GLY A 68 -3.38 6.50 -15.42
CA GLY A 68 -4.20 7.65 -15.82
C GLY A 68 -4.95 8.33 -14.67
N ASP A 69 -4.62 8.03 -13.41
CA ASP A 69 -5.19 8.75 -12.26
C ASP A 69 -4.37 10.00 -11.97
N GLU A 70 -4.91 11.18 -12.29
CA GLU A 70 -4.28 12.47 -12.03
C GLU A 70 -4.59 13.06 -10.64
N THR A 71 -5.49 12.43 -9.88
CA THR A 71 -6.02 12.98 -8.62
C THR A 71 -5.38 12.35 -7.39
N PHE A 72 -5.22 11.02 -7.38
CA PHE A 72 -4.66 10.30 -6.24
C PHE A 72 -3.29 10.85 -5.86
N ARG A 73 -3.04 11.07 -4.57
CA ARG A 73 -1.72 11.41 -4.05
C ARG A 73 -1.51 10.77 -2.70
N LEU A 74 -0.30 10.25 -2.51
CA LEU A 74 0.20 9.74 -1.25
C LEU A 74 1.53 10.44 -0.95
N ASP A 75 1.58 11.09 0.20
CA ASP A 75 2.68 11.96 0.62
C ASP A 75 3.39 11.41 1.86
N ARG A 76 2.68 10.64 2.69
CA ARG A 76 3.15 10.12 3.97
C ARG A 76 2.90 8.62 4.10
N THR A 77 3.40 8.06 5.20
CA THR A 77 3.24 6.65 5.59
C THR A 77 2.35 6.55 6.83
N GLU A 78 1.94 5.33 7.16
CA GLU A 78 1.21 5.05 8.40
C GLU A 78 2.06 5.39 9.64
N PRO A 79 1.47 5.93 10.71
CA PRO A 79 0.06 6.34 10.83
C PRO A 79 -0.23 7.76 10.33
N THR A 80 0.82 8.51 9.98
CA THR A 80 0.73 9.96 9.78
C THR A 80 -0.06 10.40 8.56
N LEU A 81 -0.31 9.52 7.60
CA LEU A 81 -1.22 9.79 6.48
C LEU A 81 -2.67 10.02 6.93
N ASN A 82 -3.05 9.55 8.13
CA ASN A 82 -4.43 9.63 8.64
C ASN A 82 -4.79 10.95 9.36
N THR A 83 -3.97 12.01 9.26
CA THR A 83 -4.29 13.26 9.97
C THR A 83 -5.59 13.90 9.49
N ALA A 84 -5.97 13.70 8.22
CA ALA A 84 -7.24 14.14 7.63
C ALA A 84 -7.61 15.61 7.94
N ILE A 85 -6.62 16.50 7.94
CA ILE A 85 -6.80 17.91 8.29
C ILE A 85 -7.63 18.57 7.17
N PRO A 86 -8.76 19.23 7.48
CA PRO A 86 -9.57 19.90 6.46
C PRO A 86 -8.74 20.90 5.65
N GLY A 87 -8.78 20.75 4.31
CA GLY A 87 -8.04 21.60 3.38
C GLY A 87 -6.57 21.21 3.15
N ASP A 88 -6.01 20.24 3.90
CA ASP A 88 -4.71 19.65 3.59
C ASP A 88 -4.85 18.70 2.40
N PRO A 89 -4.18 18.96 1.27
CA PRO A 89 -4.34 18.11 0.10
C PRO A 89 -3.54 16.81 0.20
N ARG A 90 -2.64 16.63 1.20
CA ARG A 90 -1.82 15.42 1.31
C ARG A 90 -2.64 14.18 1.59
N ASP A 91 -2.22 13.05 0.99
CA ASP A 91 -2.85 11.73 1.19
C ASP A 91 -4.34 11.70 0.82
N THR A 92 -4.70 12.42 -0.26
CA THR A 92 -6.08 12.55 -0.72
C THR A 92 -6.30 12.00 -2.14
N THR A 93 -7.58 11.82 -2.46
CA THR A 93 -8.05 11.54 -3.82
C THR A 93 -9.51 12.03 -3.94
N SER A 94 -10.14 11.80 -5.09
CA SER A 94 -11.60 11.95 -5.24
C SER A 94 -12.29 10.59 -5.30
N PRO A 95 -13.58 10.50 -4.93
CA PRO A 95 -14.35 9.26 -5.06
C PRO A 95 -14.32 8.68 -6.49
N ARG A 96 -14.43 9.56 -7.50
CA ARG A 96 -14.39 9.16 -8.92
C ARG A 96 -13.04 8.57 -9.32
N ALA A 97 -11.95 9.23 -8.93
CA ALA A 97 -10.60 8.78 -9.27
C ALA A 97 -10.30 7.41 -8.65
N MET A 98 -10.59 7.24 -7.35
CA MET A 98 -10.40 5.95 -6.67
C MET A 98 -11.22 4.81 -7.31
N ALA A 99 -12.49 5.06 -7.65
CA ALA A 99 -13.33 4.07 -8.32
C ALA A 99 -12.78 3.69 -9.71
N GLN A 100 -12.29 4.66 -10.48
CA GLN A 100 -11.71 4.42 -11.80
C GLN A 100 -10.40 3.63 -11.71
N THR A 101 -9.52 3.97 -10.75
CA THR A 101 -8.28 3.24 -10.49
C THR A 101 -8.55 1.79 -10.10
N LEU A 102 -9.51 1.55 -9.19
CA LEU A 102 -9.91 0.20 -8.82
C LEU A 102 -10.46 -0.59 -10.01
N ARG A 103 -11.30 0.05 -10.85
CA ARG A 103 -11.81 -0.58 -12.09
C ARG A 103 -10.67 -0.94 -13.04
N ASN A 104 -9.68 -0.08 -13.21
CA ASN A 104 -8.55 -0.34 -14.12
C ASN A 104 -7.69 -1.51 -13.64
N LEU A 105 -7.51 -1.66 -12.32
CA LEU A 105 -6.77 -2.76 -11.71
C LEU A 105 -7.52 -4.11 -11.79
N THR A 106 -8.83 -4.11 -11.58
CA THR A 106 -9.62 -5.34 -11.41
C THR A 106 -10.38 -5.79 -12.66
N LEU A 107 -10.75 -4.87 -13.55
CA LEU A 107 -11.52 -5.15 -14.77
C LEU A 107 -10.81 -4.66 -16.03
N GLY A 108 -9.73 -3.88 -15.87
CA GLY A 108 -8.91 -3.37 -16.96
C GLY A 108 -7.70 -4.25 -17.26
N LYS A 109 -6.70 -3.63 -17.91
CA LYS A 109 -5.45 -4.28 -18.35
C LYS A 109 -4.22 -3.76 -17.61
N ALA A 110 -4.41 -3.09 -16.47
CA ALA A 110 -3.32 -2.54 -15.67
C ALA A 110 -2.43 -3.64 -15.07
N LEU A 111 -3.00 -4.82 -14.84
CA LEU A 111 -2.30 -6.02 -14.37
C LEU A 111 -2.27 -7.09 -15.47
N GLY A 112 -1.32 -8.02 -15.39
CA GLY A 112 -1.37 -9.25 -16.19
C GLY A 112 -2.50 -10.17 -15.70
N ASP A 113 -2.96 -11.10 -16.54
CA ASP A 113 -4.12 -11.95 -16.25
C ASP A 113 -3.93 -12.77 -14.97
N SER A 114 -2.76 -13.39 -14.78
CA SER A 114 -2.44 -14.15 -13.57
C SER A 114 -2.35 -13.31 -12.30
N GLN A 115 -2.06 -12.01 -12.42
CA GLN A 115 -1.99 -11.09 -11.27
C GLN A 115 -3.37 -10.52 -10.92
N ARG A 116 -4.33 -10.58 -11.84
CA ARG A 116 -5.69 -10.05 -11.67
C ARG A 116 -6.72 -11.12 -11.28
N ALA A 117 -6.55 -12.34 -11.78
CA ALA A 117 -7.42 -13.49 -11.52
C ALA A 117 -7.35 -13.94 -10.05
#